data_AF-A0A6I3KL76-F1
#
_entry.id   AF-A0A6I3KL76-F1
#
_cell.length_a   1.000
_cell.length_b   1.000
_cell.length_c   1.000
_cell.angle_alpha   90.00
_cell.angle_beta   90.00
_cell.angle_gamma   90.00
#
_symmetry.space_group_name_H-M   'P 1'
#
loop_
_entity.id
_entity.type
_entity.pdbx_description
1 polymer ?
#
loop_
_entity_poly.entity_id
_entity_poly.type
_entity_poly.pdbx_seq_one_letter_code
_entity_poly.pdbx_strand_id
1 'polypeptide(L)'
;MRHDLPPRSSPKTRASQALASLVLALSAGAANAAPPLETGVWINHTGKGAVEIRPCGQTGASAKALCGFIVWLKEPNKKNGEPLTDGYNPDPAKRKRTICGLPVLGSLQRVSEGWDNGWVYDPEQGAQFDAAIVAGRERLILTGYKGVKFFSKTFNWRRAPADLPRCDQNKQAQGAPQGIVKKAAVGPLPQLIAPRPVPAVRPPVVE
;
A
#
# COMPACT_ATOMS: atom_id res chain seq x y z
N MET A 1 74.81 15.24 -67.97
CA MET A 1 73.40 15.05 -68.36
C MET A 1 73.04 13.58 -68.19
N ARG A 2 72.23 13.26 -67.18
CA ARG A 2 71.12 12.29 -67.23
C ARG A 2 70.50 12.25 -65.84
N HIS A 3 69.22 12.62 -65.84
CA HIS A 3 68.31 12.60 -64.71
C HIS A 3 67.98 11.15 -64.36
N ASP A 4 67.90 10.84 -63.07
CA ASP A 4 66.98 9.83 -62.59
C ASP A 4 66.40 10.26 -61.24
N LEU A 5 65.07 10.21 -61.17
CA LEU A 5 64.20 10.68 -60.10
C LEU A 5 64.15 9.68 -58.93
N PRO A 6 63.96 10.14 -57.68
CA PRO A 6 63.74 9.24 -56.55
C PRO A 6 62.30 8.67 -56.53
N PRO A 7 62.09 7.44 -56.00
CA PRO A 7 60.77 6.84 -55.91
C PRO A 7 59.89 7.47 -54.82
N ARG A 8 58.59 7.60 -55.14
CA ARG A 8 57.51 8.05 -54.23
C ARG A 8 57.25 7.03 -53.12
N SER A 9 57.39 7.47 -51.87
CA SER A 9 56.92 6.74 -50.68
C SER A 9 55.59 7.32 -50.18
N SER A 10 54.54 6.49 -50.14
CA SER A 10 53.22 6.86 -49.61
C SER A 10 53.19 6.86 -48.08
N PRO A 11 52.56 7.84 -47.41
CA PRO A 11 52.42 7.85 -45.96
C PRO A 11 51.30 6.91 -45.50
N LYS A 12 51.61 5.95 -44.63
CA LYS A 12 50.61 5.18 -43.88
C LYS A 12 50.31 5.91 -42.58
N THR A 13 49.22 6.66 -42.57
CA THR A 13 48.62 7.29 -41.39
C THR A 13 48.27 6.20 -40.37
N ARG A 14 49.00 6.11 -39.26
CA ARG A 14 48.58 5.28 -38.12
C ARG A 14 47.65 6.11 -37.25
N ALA A 15 46.37 5.74 -37.27
CA ALA A 15 45.31 6.33 -36.48
C ALA A 15 45.57 6.13 -34.98
N SER A 16 45.49 7.22 -34.21
CA SER A 16 45.33 7.23 -32.75
C SER A 16 44.00 6.59 -32.37
N GLN A 17 43.96 5.71 -31.37
CA GLN A 17 42.78 5.51 -30.51
C GLN A 17 43.22 5.17 -29.08
N ALA A 18 43.10 6.15 -28.19
CA ALA A 18 43.04 5.93 -26.76
C ALA A 18 41.62 5.48 -26.40
N LEU A 19 41.47 4.28 -25.83
CA LEU A 19 40.20 3.75 -25.33
C LEU A 19 39.96 4.31 -23.92
N ALA A 20 39.15 5.36 -23.82
CA ALA A 20 38.58 5.81 -22.55
C ALA A 20 37.22 5.12 -22.35
N SER A 21 37.17 4.15 -21.43
CA SER A 21 35.93 3.46 -21.05
C SER A 21 35.03 4.38 -20.22
N LEU A 22 33.96 4.89 -20.82
CA LEU A 22 32.92 5.65 -20.14
C LEU A 22 31.93 4.69 -19.46
N VAL A 23 32.07 4.48 -18.14
CA VAL A 23 31.07 3.78 -17.32
C VAL A 23 29.94 4.75 -17.02
N LEU A 24 28.84 4.66 -17.77
CA LEU A 24 27.62 5.41 -17.51
C LEU A 24 26.82 4.69 -16.42
N ALA A 25 26.92 5.18 -15.17
CA ALA A 25 26.08 4.70 -14.08
C ALA A 25 24.64 5.21 -14.27
N LEU A 26 23.74 4.34 -14.76
CA LEU A 26 22.30 4.61 -14.77
C LEU A 26 21.76 4.47 -13.34
N SER A 27 21.75 5.56 -12.58
CA SER A 27 20.91 5.66 -11.38
C SER A 27 19.46 5.86 -11.82
N ALA A 28 18.72 4.76 -11.94
CA ALA A 28 17.26 4.78 -12.11
C ALA A 28 16.62 5.32 -10.82
N GLY A 29 16.26 6.60 -10.81
CA GLY A 29 15.46 7.19 -9.73
C GLY A 29 14.09 6.51 -9.70
N ALA A 30 13.68 5.99 -8.54
CA ALA A 30 12.32 5.53 -8.34
C ALA A 30 11.38 6.73 -8.49
N ALA A 31 10.54 6.74 -9.54
CA ALA A 31 9.49 7.72 -9.66
C ALA A 31 8.46 7.46 -8.55
N ASN A 32 8.41 8.35 -7.55
CA ASN A 32 7.35 8.34 -6.56
C ASN A 32 6.02 8.69 -7.24
N ALA A 33 5.29 7.66 -7.66
CA ALA A 33 3.92 7.82 -8.09
C ALA A 33 3.11 8.44 -6.94
N ALA A 34 2.26 9.43 -7.26
CA ALA A 34 1.31 9.95 -6.29
C ALA A 34 0.47 8.78 -5.73
N PRO A 35 0.14 8.78 -4.43
CA PRO A 35 -0.69 7.73 -3.86
C PRO A 35 -2.02 7.63 -4.64
N PRO A 36 -2.59 6.42 -4.80
CA PRO A 36 -3.87 6.25 -5.48
C PRO A 36 -4.94 7.16 -4.88
N LEU A 37 -5.76 7.79 -5.72
CA LEU A 37 -6.68 8.86 -5.33
C LEU A 37 -7.62 8.44 -4.20
N GLU A 38 -8.09 7.20 -4.24
CA GLU A 38 -9.00 6.57 -3.29
C GLU A 38 -8.38 6.31 -1.91
N THR A 39 -7.06 6.18 -1.83
CA THR A 39 -6.37 5.92 -0.56
C THR A 39 -6.25 7.20 0.28
N GLY A 40 -6.24 7.02 1.60
CA GLY A 40 -6.18 8.10 2.58
C GLY A 40 -7.46 8.29 3.37
N VAL A 41 -7.57 9.42 4.07
CA VAL A 41 -8.65 9.68 5.02
C VAL A 41 -9.74 10.54 4.39
N TRP A 42 -10.98 10.10 4.55
CA TRP A 42 -12.16 10.72 3.97
C TRP A 42 -13.19 11.03 5.04
N ILE A 43 -13.63 12.27 5.13
CA ILE A 43 -14.76 12.68 5.97
C ILE A 43 -16.05 12.24 5.27
N ASN A 44 -16.91 11.54 5.99
CA ASN A 44 -18.17 11.03 5.48
C ASN A 44 -19.16 12.16 5.15
N HIS A 45 -20.26 11.80 4.49
CA HIS A 45 -21.29 12.75 4.04
C HIS A 45 -21.96 13.55 5.17
N THR A 46 -21.97 13.05 6.41
CA THR A 46 -22.54 13.77 7.56
C THR A 46 -21.55 14.74 8.20
N GLY A 47 -20.26 14.65 7.88
CA GLY A 47 -19.20 15.42 8.52
C GLY A 47 -18.90 15.00 9.96
N LYS A 48 -19.47 13.89 10.43
CA LYS A 48 -19.36 13.43 11.83
C LYS A 48 -18.40 12.26 12.02
N GLY A 49 -17.90 11.67 10.94
CA GLY A 49 -16.90 10.62 10.99
C GLY A 49 -15.93 10.70 9.82
N ALA A 50 -14.76 10.09 9.98
CA ALA A 50 -13.81 9.91 8.90
C ALA A 50 -13.32 8.46 8.82
N VAL A 51 -13.14 8.01 7.59
CA VAL A 51 -12.72 6.65 7.24
C VAL A 51 -11.40 6.71 6.50
N GLU A 52 -10.41 5.96 6.97
CA GLU A 52 -9.18 5.71 6.21
C GLU A 52 -9.38 4.53 5.28
N ILE A 53 -9.15 4.76 3.98
CA ILE A 53 -9.15 3.74 2.95
C ILE A 53 -7.71 3.35 2.62
N ARG A 54 -7.44 2.05 2.70
CA ARG A 54 -6.11 1.46 2.44
C ARG A 54 -6.25 0.01 1.96
N PRO A 55 -5.18 -0.60 1.43
CA PRO A 55 -5.18 -2.04 1.13
C PRO A 55 -5.62 -2.87 2.35
N CYS A 56 -6.45 -3.89 2.11
CA CYS A 56 -6.98 -4.76 3.15
C CYS A 56 -5.87 -5.55 3.87
N GLY A 57 -4.77 -5.85 3.17
CA GLY A 57 -3.61 -6.53 3.72
C GLY A 57 -2.31 -6.15 3.00
N GLN A 58 -1.20 -6.75 3.42
CA GLN A 58 0.13 -6.45 2.87
C GLN A 58 0.52 -7.38 1.72
N THR A 59 -0.06 -8.58 1.64
CA THR A 59 0.33 -9.62 0.68
C THR A 59 -0.89 -10.33 0.08
N GLY A 60 -0.71 -10.99 -1.06
CA GLY A 60 -1.73 -11.82 -1.69
C GLY A 60 -2.92 -11.02 -2.23
N ALA A 61 -4.10 -11.65 -2.27
CA ALA A 61 -5.31 -11.03 -2.82
C ALA A 61 -5.77 -9.80 -2.01
N SER A 62 -5.54 -9.78 -0.70
CA SER A 62 -5.93 -8.66 0.16
C SER A 62 -5.09 -7.40 -0.04
N ALA A 63 -3.87 -7.52 -0.58
CA ALA A 63 -3.06 -6.36 -0.97
C ALA A 63 -3.62 -5.61 -2.20
N LYS A 64 -4.48 -6.28 -2.98
CA LYS A 64 -5.11 -5.74 -4.19
C LYS A 64 -6.54 -5.29 -3.97
N ALA A 65 -7.09 -5.49 -2.77
CA ALA A 65 -8.43 -5.06 -2.38
C ALA A 65 -8.36 -3.88 -1.40
N LEU A 66 -9.37 -3.01 -1.40
CA LEU A 66 -9.45 -1.89 -0.47
C LEU A 66 -10.41 -2.16 0.69
N CYS A 67 -9.99 -1.68 1.85
CA CYS A 67 -10.73 -1.71 3.10
C CYS A 67 -10.75 -0.31 3.71
N GLY A 68 -11.80 -0.02 4.46
CA GLY A 68 -12.04 1.26 5.12
C GLY A 68 -12.21 1.08 6.61
N PHE A 69 -11.55 1.92 7.41
CA PHE A 69 -11.59 1.87 8.87
C PHE A 69 -12.00 3.23 9.42
N ILE A 70 -12.88 3.28 10.42
CA ILE A 70 -13.19 4.54 11.11
C ILE A 70 -11.96 4.99 11.89
N VAL A 71 -11.49 6.21 11.63
CA VAL A 71 -10.27 6.76 12.26
C VAL A 71 -10.51 8.07 13.00
N TRP A 72 -11.68 8.67 12.80
CA TRP A 72 -12.10 9.85 13.53
C TRP A 72 -13.62 9.90 13.66
N LEU A 73 -14.08 10.46 14.77
CA LEU A 73 -15.47 10.74 15.08
C LEU A 73 -15.52 12.12 15.72
N LYS A 74 -16.53 12.92 15.36
CA LYS A 74 -16.77 14.22 16.01
C LYS A 74 -17.03 14.05 17.50
N GLU A 75 -17.75 13.00 17.86
CA GLU A 75 -18.09 12.62 19.24
C GLU A 75 -17.67 11.15 19.44
N PRO A 76 -16.40 10.87 19.82
CA PRO A 76 -15.90 9.50 19.93
C PRO A 76 -16.37 8.76 21.19
N ASN A 77 -16.90 9.50 22.16
CA ASN A 77 -17.29 9.00 23.47
C ASN A 77 -18.77 9.30 23.77
N LYS A 78 -19.38 8.46 24.59
CA LYS A 78 -20.68 8.67 25.22
C LYS A 78 -20.59 9.78 26.28
N LYS A 79 -21.75 10.22 26.79
CA LYS A 79 -21.85 11.22 27.86
C LYS A 79 -21.11 10.84 29.16
N ASN A 80 -20.98 9.54 29.44
CA ASN A 80 -20.25 9.02 30.61
C ASN A 80 -18.72 8.92 30.38
N GLY A 81 -18.20 9.39 29.23
CA GLY A 81 -16.79 9.33 28.88
C GLY A 81 -16.31 8.02 28.27
N GLU A 82 -17.15 6.98 28.23
CA GLU A 82 -16.79 5.72 27.57
C GLU A 82 -16.75 5.86 26.05
N PRO A 83 -15.87 5.12 25.34
CA PRO A 83 -15.90 5.08 23.88
C PRO A 83 -17.24 4.62 23.31
N LEU A 84 -17.60 5.14 22.13
CA LEU A 84 -18.73 4.60 21.37
C LEU A 84 -18.46 3.14 20.98
N THR A 85 -19.49 2.31 21.07
CA THR A 85 -19.45 0.89 20.70
C THR A 85 -20.46 0.58 19.61
N ASP A 86 -20.26 -0.55 18.92
CA ASP A 86 -21.10 -1.07 17.83
C ASP A 86 -22.45 -1.64 18.34
N GLY A 87 -23.15 -0.88 19.19
CA GLY A 87 -24.29 -1.35 19.96
C GLY A 87 -25.49 -1.82 19.13
N TYR A 88 -25.62 -1.33 17.89
CA TYR A 88 -26.69 -1.72 16.97
C TYR A 88 -26.36 -2.98 16.15
N ASN A 89 -25.17 -3.56 16.31
CA ASN A 89 -24.81 -4.77 15.55
C ASN A 89 -25.83 -5.89 15.80
N PRO A 90 -26.35 -6.55 14.75
CA PRO A 90 -27.29 -7.65 14.91
C PRO A 90 -26.69 -8.83 15.68
N ASP A 91 -25.38 -9.04 15.56
CA ASP A 91 -24.62 -10.04 16.32
C ASP A 91 -24.26 -9.49 17.73
N PRO A 92 -24.83 -10.07 18.81
CA PRO A 92 -24.55 -9.61 20.18
C PRO A 92 -23.08 -9.65 20.57
N ALA A 93 -22.29 -10.58 20.00
CA ALA A 93 -20.87 -10.70 20.30
C ALA A 93 -20.06 -9.50 19.76
N LYS A 94 -20.56 -8.82 18.72
CA LYS A 94 -19.90 -7.66 18.10
C LYS A 94 -20.27 -6.33 18.75
N ARG A 95 -21.33 -6.28 19.57
CA ARG A 95 -21.86 -5.03 20.15
C ARG A 95 -20.92 -4.27 21.08
N LYS A 96 -19.91 -4.96 21.64
CA LYS A 96 -18.92 -4.39 22.56
C LYS A 96 -17.69 -3.81 21.84
N ARG A 97 -17.56 -3.98 20.52
CA ARG A 97 -16.45 -3.44 19.75
C ARG A 97 -16.54 -1.92 19.72
N THR A 98 -15.42 -1.23 19.90
CA THR A 98 -15.34 0.24 19.74
C THR A 98 -15.62 0.63 18.29
N ILE A 99 -16.34 1.74 18.07
CA ILE A 99 -16.57 2.30 16.73
C ILE A 99 -15.27 2.80 16.11
N CYS A 100 -14.37 3.37 16.91
CA CYS A 100 -13.06 3.74 16.42
C CYS A 100 -12.20 2.50 16.07
N GLY A 101 -11.61 2.53 14.88
CA GLY A 101 -10.87 1.42 14.27
C GLY A 101 -11.77 0.35 13.63
N LEU A 102 -13.09 0.54 13.65
CA LEU A 102 -14.04 -0.43 13.10
C LEU A 102 -13.88 -0.51 11.56
N PRO A 103 -13.72 -1.72 10.99
CA PRO A 103 -13.80 -1.88 9.54
C PRO A 103 -15.24 -1.63 9.07
N VAL A 104 -15.39 -0.68 8.16
CA VAL A 104 -16.69 -0.25 7.60
C VAL A 104 -16.75 -0.34 6.08
N LEU A 105 -15.61 -0.54 5.41
CA LEU A 105 -15.56 -0.95 4.02
C LEU A 105 -14.64 -2.16 3.88
N GLY A 106 -14.93 -3.05 2.95
CA GLY A 106 -14.02 -4.15 2.65
C GLY A 106 -14.30 -4.84 1.33
N SER A 107 -13.32 -5.64 0.91
CA SER A 107 -13.37 -6.44 -0.32
C SER A 107 -13.63 -5.64 -1.60
N LEU A 108 -13.38 -4.32 -1.60
CA LEU A 108 -13.49 -3.50 -2.79
C LEU A 108 -12.41 -3.93 -3.79
N GLN A 109 -12.82 -4.24 -5.01
CA GLN A 109 -11.96 -4.71 -6.09
C GLN A 109 -11.88 -3.67 -7.20
N ARG A 110 -10.68 -3.50 -7.78
CA ARG A 110 -10.48 -2.56 -8.88
C ARG A 110 -11.29 -3.01 -10.10
N VAL A 111 -12.06 -2.08 -10.66
CA VAL A 111 -12.76 -2.24 -11.95
C VAL A 111 -12.28 -1.15 -12.93
N SER A 112 -12.85 -1.11 -14.14
CA SER A 112 -12.50 -0.10 -15.16
C SER A 112 -12.64 1.33 -14.61
N GLU A 113 -13.72 1.58 -13.87
CA GLU A 113 -14.02 2.85 -13.23
C GLU A 113 -14.17 2.69 -11.72
N GLY A 114 -13.11 3.01 -10.97
CA GLY A 114 -13.11 2.95 -9.52
C GLY A 114 -13.05 1.52 -8.98
N TRP A 115 -13.80 1.27 -7.91
CA TRP A 115 -13.76 0.03 -7.15
C TRP A 115 -15.18 -0.47 -6.83
N ASP A 116 -15.37 -1.79 -6.82
CA ASP A 116 -16.70 -2.42 -6.75
C ASP A 116 -16.63 -3.79 -6.07
N ASN A 117 -17.76 -4.51 -5.98
CA ASN A 117 -17.87 -5.85 -5.40
C ASN A 117 -17.44 -5.94 -3.93
N GLY A 118 -17.43 -4.78 -3.25
CA GLY A 118 -17.13 -4.68 -1.83
C GLY A 118 -18.40 -4.64 -0.99
N TRP A 119 -18.22 -4.37 0.29
CA TRP A 119 -19.31 -4.13 1.23
C TRP A 119 -19.06 -2.85 2.03
N VAL A 120 -20.16 -2.24 2.50
CA VAL A 120 -20.18 -1.15 3.47
C VAL A 120 -21.04 -1.52 4.66
N TYR A 121 -20.53 -1.25 5.87
CA TYR A 121 -21.27 -1.43 7.12
C TYR A 121 -21.62 -0.06 7.72
N ASP A 122 -22.90 0.12 8.04
CA ASP A 122 -23.42 1.27 8.79
C ASP A 122 -23.62 0.88 10.27
N PRO A 123 -22.73 1.31 11.18
CA PRO A 123 -22.86 1.01 12.61
C PRO A 123 -24.03 1.74 13.29
N GLU A 124 -24.58 2.81 12.70
CA GLU A 124 -25.75 3.51 13.25
C GLU A 124 -27.04 2.73 12.95
N GLN A 125 -27.03 1.91 11.89
CA GLN A 125 -28.17 1.04 11.51
C GLN A 125 -27.95 -0.43 11.83
N GLY A 126 -26.72 -0.85 12.16
CA GLY A 126 -26.38 -2.26 12.30
C GLY A 126 -26.51 -3.05 11.00
N ALA A 127 -26.37 -2.39 9.85
CA ALA A 127 -26.70 -2.95 8.55
C ALA A 127 -25.50 -2.96 7.60
N GLN A 128 -25.42 -4.01 6.77
CA GLN A 128 -24.41 -4.14 5.73
C GLN A 128 -25.06 -4.12 4.35
N PHE A 129 -24.37 -3.50 3.39
CA PHE A 129 -24.78 -3.33 2.01
C PHE A 129 -23.61 -3.64 1.08
N ASP A 130 -23.89 -3.91 -0.18
CA ASP A 130 -22.86 -3.96 -1.22
C ASP A 130 -22.34 -2.55 -1.49
N ALA A 131 -21.07 -2.42 -1.87
CA ALA A 131 -20.41 -1.13 -2.01
C ALA A 131 -19.56 -1.00 -3.27
N ALA A 132 -19.62 0.19 -3.86
CA ALA A 132 -18.70 0.68 -4.88
C ALA A 132 -18.18 2.08 -4.52
N ILE A 133 -16.95 2.40 -4.92
CA ILE A 133 -16.36 3.74 -4.74
C ILE A 133 -15.75 4.27 -6.03
N VAL A 134 -15.91 5.57 -6.26
CA VAL A 134 -15.17 6.33 -7.29
C VAL A 134 -14.54 7.53 -6.61
N ALA A 135 -13.21 7.67 -6.74
CA ALA A 135 -12.46 8.73 -6.10
C ALA A 135 -11.88 9.72 -7.12
N GLY A 136 -12.05 11.01 -6.85
CA GLY A 136 -11.28 12.10 -7.42
C GLY A 136 -10.30 12.68 -6.40
N ARG A 137 -9.72 13.84 -6.69
CA ARG A 137 -8.78 14.52 -5.77
C ARG A 137 -9.44 14.91 -4.45
N GLU A 138 -10.58 15.60 -4.51
CA GLU A 138 -11.24 16.17 -3.32
C GLU A 138 -12.52 15.45 -2.89
N ARG A 139 -13.06 14.61 -3.77
CA ARG A 139 -14.36 13.95 -3.58
C ARG A 139 -14.23 12.46 -3.80
N LEU A 140 -14.85 11.70 -2.91
CA LEU A 140 -15.10 10.27 -3.08
C LEU A 140 -16.60 10.04 -3.09
N ILE A 141 -17.07 9.30 -4.07
CA ILE A 141 -18.46 8.88 -4.19
C ILE A 141 -18.53 7.43 -3.70
N LEU A 142 -19.28 7.20 -2.63
CA LEU A 142 -19.61 5.86 -2.14
C LEU A 142 -21.03 5.52 -2.54
N THR A 143 -21.21 4.40 -3.23
CA THR A 143 -22.52 3.86 -3.59
C THR A 143 -22.79 2.60 -2.79
N GLY A 144 -23.81 2.62 -1.94
CA GLY A 144 -24.32 1.45 -1.22
C GLY A 144 -25.57 0.89 -1.90
N TYR A 145 -25.67 -0.43 -2.07
CA TYR A 145 -26.83 -1.06 -2.72
C TYR A 145 -27.14 -2.44 -2.13
N LYS A 146 -28.31 -2.99 -2.47
CA LYS A 146 -28.70 -4.36 -2.13
C LYS A 146 -28.95 -5.16 -3.40
N GLY A 147 -28.02 -6.04 -3.77
CA GLY A 147 -28.13 -6.90 -4.95
C GLY A 147 -27.90 -6.15 -6.26
N VAL A 148 -28.85 -5.32 -6.71
CA VAL A 148 -28.72 -4.53 -7.95
C VAL A 148 -28.55 -3.03 -7.66
N LYS A 149 -27.69 -2.37 -8.44
CA LYS A 149 -27.35 -0.94 -8.26
C LYS A 149 -28.51 0.03 -8.53
N PHE A 150 -29.60 -0.42 -9.14
CA PHE A 150 -30.79 0.41 -9.38
C PHE A 150 -31.47 0.88 -8.08
N PHE A 151 -31.35 0.10 -7.00
CA PHE A 151 -31.81 0.48 -5.65
C PHE A 151 -30.65 0.94 -4.76
N SER A 152 -29.78 1.80 -5.30
CA SER A 152 -28.62 2.32 -4.59
C SER A 152 -28.90 3.63 -3.86
N LYS A 153 -28.06 3.91 -2.88
CA LYS A 153 -27.87 5.25 -2.31
C LYS A 153 -26.44 5.68 -2.51
N THR A 154 -26.26 6.96 -2.81
CA THR A 154 -24.94 7.54 -3.06
C THR A 154 -24.61 8.58 -2.01
N PHE A 155 -23.38 8.53 -1.50
CA PHE A 155 -22.87 9.40 -0.45
C PHE A 155 -21.60 10.09 -0.92
N ASN A 156 -21.59 11.42 -0.83
CA ASN A 156 -20.44 12.23 -1.18
C ASN A 156 -19.56 12.43 0.04
N TRP A 157 -18.33 11.94 -0.03
CA TRP A 157 -17.30 12.11 0.98
C TRP A 157 -16.28 13.13 0.49
N ARG A 158 -15.60 13.80 1.42
CA ARG A 158 -14.57 14.79 1.12
C ARG A 158 -13.25 14.39 1.75
N ARG A 159 -12.14 14.80 1.13
CA ARG A 159 -10.81 14.54 1.69
C ARG A 159 -10.69 15.17 3.08
N ALA A 160 -10.10 14.44 4.02
CA ALA A 160 -9.78 14.97 5.33
C ALA A 160 -8.51 15.85 5.28
N PRO A 161 -8.39 16.85 6.15
CA PRO A 161 -7.14 17.57 6.31
C PRO A 161 -6.08 16.62 6.92
N ALA A 162 -4.80 16.87 6.61
CA ALA A 162 -3.70 15.99 7.00
C ALA A 162 -3.48 15.90 8.51
N ASP A 163 -3.91 16.92 9.25
CA ASP A 163 -3.79 17.07 10.70
C ASP A 163 -5.04 16.62 11.47
N LEU A 164 -5.99 15.94 10.81
CA LEU A 164 -7.20 15.45 11.47
C LEU A 164 -6.81 14.57 12.67
N PRO A 165 -7.25 14.91 13.90
CA PRO A 165 -6.95 14.10 15.06
C PRO A 165 -7.56 12.71 14.89
N ARG A 166 -6.86 11.68 15.34
CA ARG A 166 -7.28 10.30 15.11
C ARG A 166 -7.62 9.61 16.43
N CYS A 167 -8.74 8.89 16.45
CA CYS A 167 -9.16 8.13 17.62
C CYS A 167 -8.51 6.74 17.70
N ASP A 168 -7.83 6.28 16.64
CA ASP A 168 -7.28 4.92 16.51
C ASP A 168 -5.77 4.84 16.79
N GLN A 169 -5.13 5.97 17.09
CA GLN A 169 -3.68 6.06 17.35
C GLN A 169 -3.22 5.15 18.50
N ASN A 170 -4.06 4.97 19.52
CA ASN A 170 -3.76 4.08 20.65
C ASN A 170 -3.70 2.58 20.26
N LYS A 171 -4.27 2.17 19.12
CA LYS A 171 -4.22 0.78 18.63
C LYS A 171 -3.08 0.53 17.63
N GLN A 172 -2.69 1.53 16.83
CA GLN A 172 -1.59 1.36 15.86
C GLN A 172 -0.23 1.19 16.55
N ALA A 173 -0.02 1.81 17.72
CA ALA A 173 1.17 1.59 18.54
C ALA A 173 1.30 0.16 19.13
N GLN A 174 0.24 -0.64 19.07
CA GLN A 174 0.15 -1.98 19.67
C GLN A 174 0.24 -3.12 18.62
N GLY A 175 0.27 -2.80 17.32
CA GLY A 175 0.30 -3.78 16.23
C GLY A 175 1.53 -3.72 15.31
N ALA A 176 2.40 -2.72 15.49
CA ALA A 176 3.72 -2.74 14.87
C ALA A 176 4.65 -3.61 15.74
N PRO A 177 5.40 -4.59 15.19
CA PRO A 177 6.50 -5.17 15.93
C PRO A 177 7.45 -4.03 16.27
N GLN A 178 7.48 -3.65 17.54
CA GLN A 178 8.49 -2.74 18.07
C GLN A 178 9.83 -3.45 17.90
N GLY A 179 10.50 -3.17 16.79
CA GLY A 179 11.92 -3.41 16.66
C GLY A 179 12.60 -2.58 17.74
N ILE A 180 12.86 -3.20 18.89
CA ILE A 180 13.74 -2.66 19.89
C ILE A 180 15.09 -2.53 19.19
N VAL A 181 15.42 -1.32 18.72
CA VAL A 181 16.80 -1.02 18.33
C VAL A 181 17.59 -0.96 19.63
N LYS A 182 17.93 -2.12 20.19
CA LYS A 182 19.03 -2.20 21.14
C LYS A 182 20.25 -1.73 20.36
N LYS A 183 20.83 -0.61 20.78
CA LYS A 183 22.13 -0.16 20.30
C LYS A 183 23.15 -1.23 20.73
N ALA A 184 23.34 -2.24 19.88
CA ALA A 184 24.30 -3.30 20.12
C ALA A 184 25.69 -2.70 19.97
N ALA A 185 26.48 -2.78 21.04
CA ALA A 185 27.91 -2.54 20.98
C ALA A 185 28.53 -3.52 19.98
N VAL A 186 29.38 -3.00 19.09
CA VAL A 186 30.10 -3.79 18.10
C VAL A 186 31.12 -4.68 18.82
N GLY A 187 30.75 -5.93 19.06
CA GLY A 187 31.70 -7.00 19.34
C GLY A 187 32.28 -7.56 18.03
N PRO A 188 33.45 -8.23 18.05
CA PRO A 188 34.08 -8.72 16.84
C PRO A 188 33.24 -9.82 16.19
N LEU A 189 33.18 -9.81 14.86
CA LEU A 189 32.51 -10.83 14.03
C LEU A 189 33.04 -12.25 14.33
N PRO A 190 32.17 -13.25 14.51
CA PRO A 190 32.59 -14.65 14.54
C PRO A 190 32.98 -15.12 13.13
N GLN A 191 34.11 -15.83 13.05
CA GLN A 191 34.60 -16.46 11.82
C GLN A 191 33.59 -17.53 11.34
N LEU A 192 33.18 -17.47 10.08
CA LEU A 192 32.36 -18.52 9.45
C LEU A 192 33.19 -19.80 9.29
N ILE A 193 32.75 -20.88 9.91
CA ILE A 193 33.23 -22.23 9.61
C ILE A 193 32.49 -22.69 8.34
N ALA A 194 33.24 -23.00 7.29
CA ALA A 194 32.68 -23.52 6.05
C ALA A 194 31.99 -24.89 6.28
N PRO A 195 30.79 -25.12 5.73
CA PRO A 195 30.15 -26.43 5.81
C PRO A 195 30.92 -27.47 4.99
N ARG A 196 31.01 -28.70 5.52
CA ARG A 196 31.62 -29.84 4.82
C ARG A 196 30.82 -30.18 3.55
N PRO A 197 31.49 -30.57 2.45
CA PRO A 197 30.80 -30.97 1.23
C PRO A 197 30.01 -32.26 1.44
N VAL A 198 28.75 -32.25 0.98
CA VAL A 198 27.84 -33.40 0.98
C VAL A 198 28.27 -34.35 -0.15
N PRO A 199 28.41 -35.67 0.08
CA PRO A 199 28.73 -36.61 -0.99
C PRO A 199 27.58 -36.77 -1.97
N ALA A 200 27.90 -36.80 -3.27
CA ALA A 200 26.95 -36.93 -4.35
C ALA A 200 26.29 -38.32 -4.37
N VAL A 201 24.96 -38.35 -4.31
CA VAL A 201 24.15 -39.55 -4.53
C VAL A 201 24.10 -39.82 -6.04
N ARG A 202 24.47 -41.04 -6.47
CA ARG A 202 24.33 -41.47 -7.87
C ARG A 202 22.86 -41.77 -8.18
N PRO A 203 22.33 -41.34 -9.35
CA PRO A 203 20.97 -41.67 -9.75
C PRO A 203 20.84 -43.17 -10.09
N PRO A 204 19.65 -43.76 -9.90
CA PRO A 204 19.41 -45.17 -10.18
C PRO A 204 19.43 -45.46 -11.68
N VAL A 205 19.96 -46.64 -12.03
CA VAL A 205 19.95 -47.20 -13.38
C VAL A 205 18.54 -47.67 -13.69
N VAL A 206 18.01 -47.25 -14.84
CA VAL A 206 16.73 -47.72 -15.37
C VAL A 206 17.03 -48.96 -16.22
N GLU A 207 16.39 -50.08 -15.89
CA GLU A 207 16.36 -51.30 -16.73
C GLU A 207 15.12 -51.26 -17.64
#